data_AF-A0A3E0KRZ4-F1
#
_entry.id   AF-A0A3E0KRZ4-F1
#
_cell.length_a   1.000
_cell.length_b   1.000
_cell.length_c   1.000
_cell.angle_alpha   90.00
_cell.angle_beta   90.00
_cell.angle_gamma   90.00
#
_symmetry.space_group_name_H-M   'P 1'
#
loop_
_entity.id
_entity.type
_entity.pdbx_description
1 polymer ?
#
loop_
_entity_poly.entity_id
_entity_poly.type
_entity_poly.pdbx_seq_one_letter_code
_entity_poly.pdbx_strand_id
1 'polypeptide(L)'
;MRLRQEAGGLDLAQRCSIVRDRLLDVLARDGKRIDPRPGVVSGQAVVAAGATVLVAVLPETARFNDTSPGLLAWRWANNLREALGLEPLPLSAAPYQGLPGVQRVRASWYGWELAGRRTASGERFSPEELTAAHRTLPFGTRVRVIAPWSGEQVVVRINDRGPWAHDRDFDLSLGAARAIGLDRRGVADVLVEVVDGPASR
;
A
#
# COMPACT_ATOMS: atom_id res chain seq x y z
N MET A 1 14.89 -3.93 -7.61
CA MET A 1 13.60 -4.59 -7.89
C MET A 1 13.71 -6.07 -7.56
N ARG A 2 12.75 -6.64 -6.82
CA ARG A 2 12.75 -8.08 -6.46
C ARG A 2 11.73 -8.82 -7.33
N LEU A 3 12.15 -9.23 -8.53
CA LEU A 3 11.44 -10.25 -9.30
C LEU A 3 11.79 -11.62 -8.70
N ARG A 4 10.79 -12.41 -8.33
CA ARG A 4 11.00 -13.69 -7.62
C ARG A 4 10.28 -14.87 -8.26
N GLN A 5 9.64 -14.64 -9.41
CA GLN A 5 8.68 -15.59 -9.98
C GLN A 5 8.76 -15.60 -11.49
N GLU A 6 8.31 -16.69 -12.09
CA GLU A 6 7.95 -16.76 -13.50
C GLU A 6 6.60 -16.09 -13.72
N ALA A 7 6.36 -15.58 -14.92
CA ALA A 7 5.06 -15.01 -15.27
C ALA A 7 4.92 -14.78 -16.77
N GLY A 8 3.69 -14.90 -17.28
CA GLY A 8 3.39 -14.64 -18.69
C GLY A 8 4.15 -15.57 -19.64
N GLY A 9 4.45 -16.79 -19.21
CA GLY A 9 5.25 -17.77 -19.96
C GLY A 9 6.75 -17.51 -19.95
N LEU A 10 7.24 -16.58 -19.11
CA LEU A 10 8.65 -16.21 -19.03
C LEU A 10 9.28 -16.63 -17.70
N ASP A 11 10.47 -17.20 -17.77
CA ASP A 11 11.29 -17.50 -16.60
C ASP A 11 11.86 -16.21 -15.97
N LEU A 12 12.48 -16.34 -14.80
CA LEU A 12 13.01 -15.18 -14.08
C LEU A 12 14.11 -14.44 -14.86
N ALA A 13 14.99 -15.15 -15.55
CA ALA A 13 16.10 -14.55 -16.30
C ALA A 13 15.61 -13.80 -17.53
N GLN A 14 14.63 -14.36 -18.24
CA GLN A 14 13.93 -13.74 -19.37
C GLN A 14 13.21 -12.47 -18.93
N ARG A 15 12.47 -12.51 -17.80
CA ARG A 15 11.82 -11.32 -17.24
C ARG A 15 12.83 -10.23 -16.90
N CYS A 16 13.94 -10.57 -16.24
CA CYS A 16 15.00 -9.62 -15.91
C CYS A 16 15.64 -9.01 -17.18
N SER A 17 15.88 -9.83 -18.21
CA SER A 17 16.44 -9.37 -19.49
C SER A 17 15.53 -8.37 -20.18
N ILE A 18 14.22 -8.66 -20.25
CA ILE A 18 13.24 -7.73 -20.85
C ILE A 18 13.23 -6.38 -20.14
N VAL A 19 13.25 -6.36 -18.79
CA VAL A 19 13.27 -5.09 -18.05
C VAL A 19 14.57 -4.32 -18.31
N ARG A 20 15.72 -5.01 -18.32
CA ARG A 20 17.01 -4.41 -18.67
C ARG A 20 16.98 -3.81 -20.07
N ASP A 21 16.53 -4.57 -21.06
CA ASP A 21 16.56 -4.14 -22.46
C ASP A 21 15.63 -2.93 -22.67
N ARG A 22 14.45 -2.92 -22.05
CA ARG A 22 13.56 -1.74 -22.04
C ARG A 22 14.18 -0.52 -21.37
N LEU A 23 14.93 -0.70 -20.28
CA LEU A 23 15.65 0.41 -19.63
C LEU A 23 16.74 0.97 -20.56
N LEU A 24 17.49 0.09 -21.23
CA LEU A 24 18.51 0.49 -22.20
C LEU A 24 17.90 1.24 -23.39
N ASP A 25 16.75 0.79 -23.90
CA ASP A 25 16.02 1.46 -24.97
C ASP A 25 15.58 2.87 -24.58
N VAL A 26 15.06 3.05 -23.36
CA VAL A 26 14.68 4.39 -22.86
C VAL A 26 15.92 5.28 -22.71
N LEU A 27 17.02 4.77 -22.18
CA LEU A 27 18.28 5.52 -22.07
C LEU A 27 18.81 5.98 -23.42
N ALA A 28 18.73 5.11 -24.43
CA ALA A 28 19.20 5.42 -25.78
C ALA A 28 18.37 6.51 -26.47
N ARG A 29 17.05 6.56 -26.20
CA ARG A 29 16.14 7.55 -26.80
C ARG A 29 16.17 8.91 -26.09
N ASP A 30 16.17 8.91 -24.76
CA ASP A 30 15.92 10.12 -23.96
C ASP A 30 17.22 10.82 -23.50
N GLY A 31 18.38 10.36 -23.97
CA GLY A 31 19.61 11.14 -23.97
C GLY A 31 20.24 11.47 -22.62
N LYS A 32 19.81 10.82 -21.50
CA LYS A 32 20.55 10.57 -20.23
C LYS A 32 19.67 10.45 -18.97
N ARG A 33 18.36 10.71 -19.00
CA ARG A 33 17.55 10.72 -17.76
C ARG A 33 16.25 9.93 -17.90
N ILE A 34 16.22 8.72 -17.32
CA ILE A 34 15.00 7.95 -17.09
C ILE A 34 14.33 8.50 -15.83
N ASP A 35 13.01 8.68 -15.83
CA ASP A 35 12.23 8.99 -14.63
C ASP A 35 11.20 7.86 -14.36
N PRO A 36 11.58 6.74 -13.70
CA PRO A 36 10.65 5.66 -13.42
C PRO A 36 9.53 6.11 -12.47
N ARG A 37 8.29 5.79 -12.83
CA ARG A 37 7.09 6.11 -12.05
C ARG A 37 6.13 4.91 -11.99
N PRO A 38 5.39 4.73 -10.89
CA PRO A 38 4.25 3.83 -10.89
C PRO A 38 3.15 4.36 -11.81
N GLY A 39 2.37 3.46 -12.39
CA GLY A 39 1.23 3.81 -13.24
C GLY A 39 0.26 2.66 -13.39
N VAL A 40 -0.77 2.87 -14.22
CA VAL A 40 -1.79 1.87 -14.53
C VAL A 40 -1.98 1.80 -16.03
N VAL A 41 -1.90 0.60 -16.60
CA VAL A 41 -2.19 0.33 -18.02
C VAL A 41 -3.21 -0.80 -18.07
N SER A 42 -4.37 -0.53 -18.68
CA SER A 42 -5.48 -1.49 -18.79
C SER A 42 -5.87 -2.13 -17.45
N GLY A 43 -5.89 -1.33 -16.37
CA GLY A 43 -6.21 -1.78 -15.01
C GLY A 43 -5.07 -2.47 -14.25
N GLN A 44 -3.95 -2.75 -14.90
CA GLN A 44 -2.80 -3.39 -14.29
C GLN A 44 -1.79 -2.36 -13.79
N ALA A 45 -1.28 -2.54 -12.57
CA ALA A 45 -0.21 -1.69 -12.04
C ALA A 45 1.09 -1.94 -12.82
N VAL A 46 1.81 -0.88 -13.15
CA VAL A 46 3.07 -0.94 -13.89
C VAL A 46 4.10 0.02 -13.31
N VAL A 47 5.37 -0.21 -13.64
CA VAL A 47 6.41 0.83 -13.59
C VAL A 47 6.70 1.24 -15.02
N ALA A 48 6.63 2.53 -15.29
CA ALA A 48 6.86 3.11 -16.62
C ALA A 48 7.89 4.25 -16.56
N ALA A 49 8.51 4.53 -17.70
CA ALA A 49 9.31 5.73 -17.92
C ALA A 49 8.82 6.36 -19.23
N GLY A 50 8.22 7.55 -19.13
CA GLY A 50 7.49 8.15 -20.25
C GLY A 50 6.37 7.22 -20.74
N ALA A 51 6.33 6.97 -22.06
CA ALA A 51 5.38 6.05 -22.69
C ALA A 51 5.77 4.56 -22.57
N THR A 52 6.99 4.25 -22.10
CA THR A 52 7.51 2.89 -22.07
C THR A 52 7.15 2.21 -20.75
N VAL A 53 6.39 1.12 -20.83
CA VAL A 53 6.19 0.21 -19.68
C VAL A 53 7.46 -0.59 -19.46
N LEU A 54 8.16 -0.34 -18.36
CA LEU A 54 9.37 -1.07 -17.99
C LEU A 54 9.01 -2.46 -17.49
N VAL A 55 8.10 -2.54 -16.52
CA VAL A 55 7.66 -3.79 -15.92
C VAL A 55 6.21 -3.68 -15.47
N ALA A 56 5.45 -4.75 -15.67
CA ALA A 56 4.10 -4.84 -15.15
C ALA A 56 4.10 -5.60 -13.81
N VAL A 57 3.27 -5.17 -12.87
CA VAL A 57 3.14 -5.77 -11.54
C VAL A 57 1.91 -6.65 -11.52
N LEU A 58 2.15 -7.95 -11.43
CA LEU A 58 1.10 -8.95 -11.40
C LEU A 58 0.57 -9.15 -9.97
N PRO A 59 -0.74 -9.44 -9.78
CA PRO A 59 -1.32 -9.71 -8.48
C PRO A 59 -0.57 -10.77 -7.67
N GLU A 60 -0.11 -11.83 -8.33
CA GLU A 60 0.64 -12.92 -7.70
C GLU A 60 1.97 -12.37 -7.16
N THR A 61 2.71 -11.63 -8.00
CA THR A 61 3.97 -11.04 -7.55
C THR A 61 3.78 -10.08 -6.38
N ALA A 62 2.68 -9.33 -6.35
CA ALA A 62 2.33 -8.47 -5.23
C ALA A 62 2.04 -9.27 -3.94
N ARG A 63 1.27 -10.35 -4.03
CA ARG A 63 0.99 -11.27 -2.91
C ARG A 63 2.27 -11.86 -2.33
N PHE A 64 3.22 -12.30 -3.17
CA PHE A 64 4.52 -12.81 -2.70
C PHE A 64 5.42 -11.75 -2.04
N ASN A 65 5.05 -10.48 -2.13
CA ASN A 65 5.69 -9.36 -1.44
C ASN A 65 4.78 -8.77 -0.34
N ASP A 66 3.74 -9.50 0.07
CA ASP A 66 2.76 -9.15 1.10
C ASP A 66 2.18 -7.74 0.94
N THR A 67 1.83 -7.35 -0.29
CA THR A 67 1.39 -5.98 -0.63
C THR A 67 0.47 -5.95 -1.86
N SER A 68 -0.15 -4.81 -2.15
CA SER A 68 -0.94 -4.62 -3.37
C SER A 68 -0.07 -4.40 -4.61
N PRO A 69 -0.60 -4.66 -5.82
CA PRO A 69 0.09 -4.34 -7.06
C PRO A 69 0.50 -2.87 -7.16
N GLY A 70 -0.36 -1.97 -6.71
CA GLY A 70 -0.11 -0.53 -6.66
C GLY A 70 1.08 -0.16 -5.81
N LEU A 71 1.10 -0.58 -4.54
CA LEU A 71 2.20 -0.26 -3.64
C LEU A 71 3.50 -0.93 -4.06
N LEU A 72 3.44 -2.15 -4.63
CA LEU A 72 4.63 -2.80 -5.19
C LEU A 72 5.18 -2.06 -6.40
N ALA A 73 4.32 -1.56 -7.30
CA ALA A 73 4.74 -0.72 -8.43
C ALA A 73 5.46 0.54 -7.93
N TRP A 74 4.93 1.22 -6.90
CA TRP A 74 5.62 2.35 -6.30
C TRP A 74 6.98 1.97 -5.71
N ARG A 75 7.04 0.89 -4.91
CA ARG A 75 8.31 0.40 -4.33
C ARG A 75 9.33 0.09 -5.42
N TRP A 76 8.92 -0.54 -6.51
CA TRP A 76 9.82 -0.86 -7.62
C TRP A 76 10.28 0.38 -8.38
N ALA A 77 9.38 1.36 -8.59
CA ALA A 77 9.75 2.64 -9.17
C ALA A 77 10.80 3.34 -8.31
N ASN A 78 10.59 3.46 -6.99
CA ASN A 78 11.55 4.10 -6.08
C ASN A 78 12.89 3.37 -6.01
N ASN A 79 12.90 2.04 -6.00
CA ASN A 79 14.15 1.28 -6.10
C ASN A 79 14.93 1.61 -7.37
N LEU A 80 14.25 1.79 -8.52
CA LEU A 80 14.90 2.18 -9.77
C LEU A 80 15.37 3.64 -9.73
N ARG A 81 14.57 4.55 -9.17
CA ARG A 81 14.92 5.96 -8.99
C ARG A 81 16.18 6.10 -8.15
N GLU A 82 16.23 5.46 -7.00
CA GLU A 82 17.41 5.47 -6.12
C GLU A 82 18.63 4.89 -6.83
N ALA A 83 18.49 3.76 -7.53
CA ALA A 83 19.58 3.18 -8.32
C ALA A 83 20.08 4.09 -9.45
N LEU A 84 19.23 5.01 -9.94
CA LEU A 84 19.55 6.02 -10.94
C LEU A 84 19.98 7.37 -10.32
N GLY A 85 20.13 7.46 -8.99
CA GLY A 85 20.49 8.69 -8.29
C GLY A 85 19.39 9.75 -8.25
N LEU A 86 18.13 9.34 -8.38
CA LEU A 86 16.96 10.21 -8.30
C LEU A 86 16.31 10.13 -6.92
N GLU A 87 15.76 11.26 -6.48
CA GLU A 87 14.95 11.33 -5.27
C GLU A 87 13.74 10.38 -5.34
N PRO A 88 13.44 9.61 -4.28
CA PRO A 88 12.25 8.77 -4.20
C PRO A 88 10.97 9.59 -4.35
N LEU A 89 9.95 9.01 -4.97
CA LEU A 89 8.61 9.62 -4.98
C LEU A 89 7.99 9.47 -3.58
N PRO A 90 7.55 10.55 -2.91
CA PRO A 90 6.94 10.46 -1.60
C PRO A 90 5.52 9.94 -1.70
N LEU A 91 5.06 9.09 -0.77
CA LEU A 91 3.69 8.54 -0.73
C LEU A 91 2.58 9.59 -0.65
N SER A 92 2.90 10.83 -0.29
CA SER A 92 1.97 11.97 -0.31
C SER A 92 1.68 12.51 -1.70
N ALA A 93 2.49 12.20 -2.71
CA ALA A 93 2.32 12.74 -4.05
C ALA A 93 1.02 12.21 -4.70
N ALA A 94 0.42 12.99 -5.60
CA ALA A 94 -0.83 12.62 -6.28
C ALA A 94 -0.85 11.24 -7.00
N PRO A 95 0.24 10.68 -7.58
CA PRO A 95 0.15 9.48 -8.42
C PRO A 95 -0.21 8.17 -7.68
N TYR A 96 -0.45 8.17 -6.36
CA TYR A 96 -0.97 7.00 -5.63
C TYR A 96 -2.49 6.89 -5.66
N GLN A 97 -3.19 7.97 -5.98
CA GLN A 97 -4.65 7.93 -6.11
C GLN A 97 -5.00 7.03 -7.30
N GLY A 98 -5.75 5.95 -7.03
CA GLY A 98 -6.19 5.01 -8.05
C GLY A 98 -5.19 3.90 -8.40
N LEU A 99 -4.09 3.75 -7.64
CA LEU A 99 -3.26 2.56 -7.79
C LEU A 99 -4.04 1.30 -7.38
N PRO A 100 -4.00 0.22 -8.19
CA PRO A 100 -4.77 -0.99 -7.92
C PRO A 100 -4.47 -1.57 -6.53
N GLY A 101 -5.53 -1.68 -5.72
CA GLY A 101 -5.47 -2.24 -4.37
C GLY A 101 -5.05 -1.26 -3.26
N VAL A 102 -4.80 0.01 -3.57
CA VAL A 102 -4.52 1.06 -2.58
C VAL A 102 -5.66 2.08 -2.60
N GLN A 103 -6.19 2.41 -1.42
CA GLN A 103 -7.24 3.42 -1.27
C GLN A 103 -6.74 4.54 -0.36
N ARG A 104 -7.04 5.79 -0.72
CA ARG A 104 -6.89 6.93 0.18
C ARG A 104 -8.18 7.09 0.95
N VAL A 105 -8.09 7.04 2.26
CA VAL A 105 -9.24 7.05 3.16
C VAL A 105 -8.97 7.99 4.33
N ARG A 106 -10.03 8.45 4.98
CA ARG A 106 -9.89 9.34 6.13
C ARG A 106 -9.97 8.53 7.41
N ALA A 107 -8.95 8.64 8.26
CA ALA A 107 -8.83 7.85 9.48
C ALA A 107 -8.79 8.73 10.72
N SER A 108 -9.36 8.22 11.81
CA SER A 108 -9.16 8.75 13.15
C SER A 108 -8.77 7.64 14.12
N TRP A 109 -8.91 7.86 15.43
CA TRP A 109 -8.59 6.86 16.44
C TRP A 109 -9.46 6.97 17.71
N TYR A 110 -9.53 5.88 18.46
CA TYR A 110 -10.11 5.81 19.81
C TYR A 110 -9.15 5.09 20.77
N GLY A 111 -9.25 5.40 22.07
CA GLY A 111 -8.29 4.99 23.08
C GLY A 111 -8.92 4.58 24.41
N TRP A 112 -8.27 4.97 25.51
CA TRP A 112 -8.57 4.51 26.86
C TRP A 112 -10.01 4.72 27.32
N GLU A 113 -10.73 5.69 26.74
CA GLU A 113 -12.14 5.95 27.00
C GLU A 113 -13.08 4.76 26.67
N LEU A 114 -12.65 3.85 25.78
CA LEU A 114 -13.38 2.63 25.41
C LEU A 114 -12.76 1.34 25.98
N ALA A 115 -11.67 1.42 26.75
CA ALA A 115 -10.92 0.24 27.20
C ALA A 115 -11.82 -0.79 27.93
N GLY A 116 -11.69 -2.07 27.57
CA GLY A 116 -12.44 -3.18 28.16
C GLY A 116 -13.90 -3.31 27.70
N ARG A 117 -14.45 -2.34 26.96
CA ARG A 117 -15.78 -2.45 26.33
C ARG A 117 -15.75 -3.54 25.26
N ARG A 118 -16.93 -4.10 24.95
CA ARG A 118 -17.05 -5.05 23.84
C ARG A 118 -17.07 -4.32 22.51
N THR A 119 -16.26 -4.78 21.56
CA THR A 119 -16.34 -4.38 20.15
C THR A 119 -17.48 -5.13 19.47
N ALA A 120 -17.81 -4.74 18.24
CA ALA A 120 -18.80 -5.43 17.42
C ALA A 120 -18.41 -6.86 17.03
N SER A 121 -17.13 -7.24 17.09
CA SER A 121 -16.72 -8.65 16.96
C SER A 121 -17.01 -9.49 18.22
N GLY A 122 -17.31 -8.84 19.35
CA GLY A 122 -17.52 -9.47 20.66
C GLY A 122 -16.26 -9.54 21.54
N GLU A 123 -15.10 -9.19 20.99
CA GLU A 123 -13.84 -9.08 21.74
C GLU A 123 -13.89 -7.89 22.72
N ARG A 124 -13.07 -7.92 23.78
CA ARG A 124 -12.85 -6.73 24.60
C ARG A 124 -11.83 -5.83 23.92
N PHE A 125 -12.15 -4.55 23.81
CA PHE A 125 -11.24 -3.58 23.24
C PHE A 125 -10.03 -3.36 24.15
N SER A 126 -8.84 -3.46 23.56
CA SER A 126 -7.56 -3.12 24.16
C SER A 126 -6.94 -1.95 23.39
N PRO A 127 -6.72 -0.78 24.01
CA PRO A 127 -6.20 0.40 23.32
C PRO A 127 -4.84 0.22 22.66
N GLU A 128 -3.98 -0.63 23.21
CA GLU A 128 -2.61 -0.85 22.72
C GLU A 128 -2.52 -1.97 21.66
N GLU A 129 -3.60 -2.74 21.43
CA GLU A 129 -3.62 -3.73 20.34
C GLU A 129 -3.70 -3.06 18.97
N LEU A 130 -3.18 -3.71 17.92
CA LEU A 130 -3.22 -3.19 16.55
C LEU A 130 -4.55 -3.58 15.87
N THR A 131 -5.60 -2.85 16.21
CA THR A 131 -6.96 -3.09 15.73
C THR A 131 -7.59 -1.83 15.15
N ALA A 132 -8.68 -2.01 14.39
CA ALA A 132 -9.43 -0.90 13.84
C ALA A 132 -10.93 -1.23 13.67
N ALA A 133 -11.74 -0.18 13.69
CA ALA A 133 -13.13 -0.20 13.26
C ALA A 133 -13.23 0.07 11.75
N HIS A 134 -14.04 -0.71 11.06
CA HIS A 134 -14.45 -0.44 9.67
C HIS A 134 -15.90 -0.87 9.44
N ARG A 135 -16.63 -0.16 8.57
CA ARG A 135 -18.08 -0.34 8.39
C ARG A 135 -18.45 -1.71 7.84
N THR A 136 -17.74 -2.16 6.82
CA THR A 136 -18.15 -3.31 5.99
C THR A 136 -17.10 -4.39 5.84
N LEU A 137 -15.86 -4.16 6.29
CA LEU A 137 -14.82 -5.16 6.14
C LEU A 137 -15.12 -6.32 7.10
N PRO A 138 -15.00 -7.58 6.66
CA PRO A 138 -15.17 -8.73 7.53
C PRO A 138 -14.27 -8.62 8.76
N PHE A 139 -14.77 -9.03 9.93
CA PHE A 139 -13.93 -9.12 11.12
C PHE A 139 -12.78 -10.10 10.88
N GLY A 140 -11.58 -9.76 11.34
CA GLY A 140 -10.37 -10.53 11.12
C GLY A 140 -9.57 -10.13 9.88
N THR A 141 -10.15 -9.36 8.94
CA THR A 141 -9.41 -8.79 7.80
C THR A 141 -8.20 -8.01 8.31
N ARG A 142 -7.03 -8.19 7.71
CA ARG A 142 -5.86 -7.35 8.04
C ARG A 142 -5.65 -6.29 6.97
N VAL A 143 -5.53 -5.06 7.44
CA VAL A 143 -5.38 -3.87 6.60
C VAL A 143 -4.06 -3.23 6.97
N ARG A 144 -3.24 -2.96 5.96
CA ARG A 144 -2.07 -2.12 6.13
C ARG A 144 -2.51 -0.67 5.99
N VAL A 145 -2.26 0.12 7.02
CA VAL A 145 -2.51 1.56 7.07
C VAL A 145 -1.16 2.27 6.98
N ILE A 146 -1.06 3.24 6.08
CA ILE A 146 0.19 3.94 5.77
C ILE A 146 -0.02 5.43 5.92
N ALA A 147 0.82 6.07 6.73
CA ALA A 147 0.88 7.52 6.88
C ALA A 147 1.63 8.14 5.70
N PRO A 148 0.96 8.84 4.75
CA PRO A 148 1.64 9.40 3.57
C PRO A 148 2.65 10.50 3.92
N TRP A 149 2.54 11.11 5.12
CA TRP A 149 3.43 12.17 5.58
C TRP A 149 4.78 11.69 6.11
N SER A 150 4.88 10.47 6.64
CA SER A 150 6.11 9.91 7.20
C SER A 150 6.57 8.64 6.47
N GLY A 151 5.67 7.97 5.75
CA GLY A 151 5.90 6.63 5.21
C GLY A 151 5.80 5.52 6.25
N GLU A 152 5.52 5.85 7.53
CA GLU A 152 5.25 4.87 8.57
C GLU A 152 3.99 4.08 8.25
N GLN A 153 3.98 2.80 8.63
CA GLN A 153 2.88 1.89 8.32
C GLN A 153 2.66 0.89 9.44
N VAL A 154 1.41 0.48 9.60
CA VAL A 154 0.99 -0.51 10.59
C VAL A 154 -0.01 -1.46 9.94
N VAL A 155 0.03 -2.74 10.31
CA VAL A 155 -1.01 -3.70 9.93
C VAL A 155 -1.97 -3.85 11.10
N VAL A 156 -3.24 -3.52 10.87
CA VAL A 156 -4.32 -3.63 11.86
C VAL A 156 -5.27 -4.75 11.49
N ARG A 157 -5.90 -5.34 12.50
CA ARG A 157 -7.00 -6.30 12.32
C ARG A 157 -8.35 -5.61 12.54
N ILE A 158 -9.31 -5.85 11.65
CA ILE A 158 -10.67 -5.33 11.83
C ILE A 158 -11.38 -6.14 12.91
N ASN A 159 -11.77 -5.49 14.00
CA ASN A 159 -12.52 -6.14 15.08
C ASN A 159 -13.72 -5.32 15.57
N ASP A 160 -13.99 -4.17 14.96
CA ASP A 160 -15.10 -3.32 15.34
C ASP A 160 -15.82 -2.70 14.14
N ARG A 161 -16.95 -2.03 14.40
CA ARG A 161 -17.82 -1.37 13.41
C ARG A 161 -17.87 0.13 13.63
N GLY A 162 -18.12 0.85 12.54
CA GLY A 162 -17.94 2.29 12.43
C GLY A 162 -16.72 2.60 11.56
N PRO A 163 -16.23 3.84 11.54
CA PRO A 163 -16.87 5.05 12.10
C PRO A 163 -18.24 5.34 11.50
N TRP A 164 -19.14 5.94 12.27
CA TRP A 164 -20.46 6.37 11.78
C TRP A 164 -20.48 7.84 11.31
N ALA A 165 -19.44 8.60 11.62
CA ALA A 165 -19.24 9.93 11.05
C ALA A 165 -18.97 9.81 9.54
N HIS A 166 -19.72 10.57 8.73
CA HIS A 166 -19.76 10.41 7.27
C HIS A 166 -18.42 10.67 6.56
N ASP A 167 -17.47 11.37 7.18
CA ASP A 167 -16.20 11.74 6.58
C ASP A 167 -15.03 10.83 6.98
N ARG A 168 -15.24 9.76 7.76
CA ARG A 168 -14.18 8.83 8.18
C ARG A 168 -14.47 7.44 7.66
N ASP A 169 -13.45 6.65 7.36
CA ASP A 169 -13.58 5.26 6.92
C ASP A 169 -13.02 4.27 7.94
N PHE A 170 -12.03 4.70 8.71
CA PHE A 170 -11.35 3.91 9.73
C PHE A 170 -11.26 4.69 11.03
N ASP A 171 -11.50 3.99 12.14
CA ASP A 171 -11.01 4.44 13.44
C ASP A 171 -10.00 3.41 13.95
N LEU A 172 -8.76 3.84 14.16
CA LEU A 172 -7.68 3.01 14.66
C LEU A 172 -7.72 2.93 16.18
N SER A 173 -7.19 1.85 16.74
CA SER A 173 -6.80 1.85 18.15
C SER A 173 -5.69 2.87 18.41
N LEU A 174 -5.54 3.28 19.67
CA LEU A 174 -4.44 4.16 20.10
C LEU A 174 -3.05 3.60 19.74
N GLY A 175 -2.83 2.29 19.96
CA GLY A 175 -1.57 1.61 19.61
C GLY A 175 -1.27 1.69 18.11
N ALA A 176 -2.27 1.46 17.25
CA ALA A 176 -2.12 1.59 15.81
C ALA A 176 -1.93 3.04 15.37
N ALA A 177 -2.66 3.99 15.97
CA ALA A 177 -2.52 5.41 15.67
C ALA A 177 -1.13 5.95 16.02
N ARG A 178 -0.57 5.55 17.17
CA ARG A 178 0.80 5.89 17.58
C ARG A 178 1.84 5.34 16.62
N ALA A 179 1.66 4.10 16.14
CA ALA A 179 2.61 3.45 15.23
C ALA A 179 2.81 4.19 13.89
N ILE A 180 1.86 5.06 13.52
CA ILE A 180 1.94 5.89 12.31
C ILE A 180 1.89 7.40 12.60
N GLY A 181 1.94 7.79 13.87
CA GLY A 181 1.85 9.18 14.33
C GLY A 181 0.51 9.88 14.06
N LEU A 182 -0.58 9.13 13.84
CA LEU A 182 -1.94 9.67 13.66
C LEU A 182 -2.50 10.21 14.99
N ASP A 183 -2.08 9.65 16.12
CA ASP A 183 -2.50 10.07 17.47
C ASP A 183 -2.30 11.58 17.69
N ARG A 184 -1.15 12.11 17.27
CA ARG A 184 -0.79 13.54 17.34
C ARG A 184 -1.57 14.41 16.34
N ARG A 185 -2.08 13.82 15.26
CA ARG A 185 -2.85 14.52 14.22
C ARG A 185 -4.36 14.51 14.49
N GLY A 186 -4.85 13.53 15.27
CA GLY A 186 -6.27 13.31 15.52
C GLY A 186 -6.97 12.64 14.34
N VAL A 187 -7.09 13.35 13.22
CA VAL A 187 -7.75 12.88 11.98
C VAL A 187 -6.88 13.23 10.78
N ALA A 188 -6.67 12.30 9.87
CA ALA A 188 -5.90 12.55 8.65
C ALA A 188 -6.25 11.56 7.53
N ASP A 189 -5.88 11.92 6.30
CA ASP A 189 -5.90 10.99 5.18
C ASP A 189 -4.74 10.00 5.29
N VAL A 190 -5.06 8.71 5.19
CA VAL A 190 -4.09 7.61 5.15
C VAL A 190 -4.29 6.79 3.89
N LEU A 191 -3.27 6.03 3.51
CA LEU A 191 -3.42 5.00 2.48
C LEU A 191 -3.71 3.65 3.13
N VAL A 192 -4.62 2.88 2.57
CA VAL A 192 -4.94 1.53 3.04
C VAL A 192 -4.86 0.51 1.92
N GLU A 193 -4.40 -0.69 2.26
CA GLU A 193 -4.50 -1.88 1.41
C GLU A 193 -4.89 -3.10 2.26
N VAL A 194 -5.75 -3.97 1.71
CA VAL A 194 -6.09 -5.25 2.34
C VAL A 194 -4.92 -6.22 2.10
N VAL A 195 -4.36 -6.75 3.18
CA VAL A 195 -3.21 -7.66 3.14
C VAL A 195 -3.67 -9.10 3.03
N ASP A 196 -4.64 -9.48 3.86
CA ASP A 196 -5.30 -10.77 3.85
C ASP A 196 -6.78 -10.61 4.24
N GLY A 197 -7.61 -11.53 3.73
CA GLY A 197 -9.00 -11.67 4.19
C GLY A 197 -9.06 -12.30 5.58
N PRO A 198 -10.25 -12.40 6.20
CA PRO A 198 -10.39 -13.18 7.42
C PRO A 198 -9.87 -14.60 7.18
N ALA A 199 -9.16 -15.17 8.16
CA ALA A 199 -8.75 -16.57 8.09
C ALA A 199 -9.98 -17.43 7.77
N SER A 200 -9.96 -18.13 6.63
CA SER A 200 -10.99 -19.11 6.29
C SER A 200 -10.94 -20.20 7.36
N ARG A 201 -12.05 -20.33 8.09
CA ARG A 201 -12.28 -21.42 9.06
C ARG A 201 -12.34 -22.76 8.36
#